data_AF-A0A0Q8VWQ7-F1
#
_entry.id   AF-A0A0Q8VWQ7-F1
#
_cell.length_a   1.000
_cell.length_b   1.000
_cell.length_c   1.000
_cell.angle_alpha   90.00
_cell.angle_beta   90.00
_cell.angle_gamma   90.00
#
_symmetry.space_group_name_H-M   'P 1'
#
loop_
_entity.id
_entity.type
_entity.pdbx_description
1 polymer ?
#
loop_
_entity_poly.entity_id
_entity_poly.type
_entity_poly.pdbx_seq_one_letter_code
_entity_poly.pdbx_strand_id
1 'polypeptide(L)' 'MTFVDLGWIGFRRVLDPDQVAEIAADLDAVLADAEWTSIDCRFDGATDYVRSYMADARDFTRSLAERGEGLVYLIG' A
#
# COMPACT_ATOMS: atom_id res chain seq x y z
N MET A 1 -24.45 10.70 9.98
CA MET A 1 -23.14 11.31 10.27
C MET A 1 -22.13 10.52 9.47
N THR A 2 -21.50 11.16 8.50
CA THR A 2 -20.50 10.58 7.59
C THR A 2 -19.12 11.10 7.99
N PHE A 3 -18.04 10.39 7.64
CA PHE A 3 -16.68 10.79 8.02
C PHE A 3 -16.31 12.22 7.56
N VAL A 4 -16.88 12.67 6.43
CA VAL A 4 -16.70 14.05 5.94
C VAL A 4 -17.37 15.11 6.82
N ASP A 5 -18.41 14.76 7.59
CA ASP A 5 -19.08 15.68 8.54
C ASP A 5 -18.18 16.02 9.74
N LEU A 6 -17.11 15.25 9.97
CA LEU A 6 -16.12 15.45 11.04
C LEU A 6 -14.85 16.17 10.56
N GLY A 7 -14.83 16.69 9.32
CA GLY A 7 -13.65 17.35 8.74
C GLY A 7 -12.61 16.40 8.16
N TRP A 8 -12.93 15.10 8.03
CA TRP A 8 -12.07 14.13 7.38
C TRP A 8 -12.17 14.24 5.85
N ILE A 9 -11.16 14.82 5.21
CA ILE A 9 -11.06 14.86 3.75
C ILE A 9 -10.42 13.56 3.30
N GLY A 10 -11.23 12.66 2.76
CA GLY A 10 -10.74 11.39 2.25
C GLY A 10 -9.74 11.57 1.11
N PHE A 11 -8.67 10.78 1.12
CA PHE A 11 -7.71 10.72 0.03
C PHE A 11 -8.18 9.69 -0.99
N ARG A 12 -8.42 10.13 -2.24
CA ARG A 12 -8.76 9.25 -3.36
C ARG A 12 -7.67 9.31 -4.41
N ARG A 13 -7.17 8.15 -4.83
CA ARG A 13 -6.30 8.00 -5.99
C ARG A 13 -6.89 6.96 -6.94
N VAL A 14 -6.86 7.25 -8.23
CA VAL A 14 -7.19 6.29 -9.29
C VAL A 14 -5.89 6.01 -10.02
N LEU A 15 -5.56 4.72 -10.14
CA LEU A 15 -4.39 4.22 -10.82
C LEU A 15 -4.87 3.39 -12.03
N ASP A 16 -4.35 3.72 -13.20
CA ASP A 16 -4.56 2.91 -14.39
C ASP A 16 -3.70 1.61 -14.34
N PRO A 17 -3.96 0.62 -15.21
CA PRO A 17 -3.22 -0.64 -15.20
C PRO A 17 -1.71 -0.49 -15.38
N ASP A 18 -1.25 0.48 -16.17
CA ASP A 18 0.18 0.71 -16.41
C ASP A 18 0.84 1.22 -15.12
N GLN A 19 0.19 2.16 -14.43
CA GLN A 19 0.64 2.63 -13.11
C GLN A 19 0.64 1.53 -12.05
N VAL A 20 -0.33 0.61 -12.09
CA VAL A 20 -0.35 -0.55 -11.18
C VAL A 20 0.83 -1.49 -11.45
N ALA A 21 1.19 -1.70 -12.71
CA ALA A 21 2.34 -2.51 -13.09
C ALA A 21 3.67 -1.88 -12.65
N GLU A 22 3.82 -0.56 -12.80
CA GLU A 22 4.98 0.19 -12.30
C GLU A 22 5.11 0.04 -10.77
N ILE A 23 4.01 0.24 -10.04
CA ILE A 23 4.00 0.13 -8.57
C ILE A 23 4.29 -1.31 -8.12
N ALA A 24 3.80 -2.33 -8.83
CA ALA A 24 4.11 -3.72 -8.51
C ALA A 24 5.63 -4.00 -8.60
N ALA A 25 6.28 -3.51 -9.65
CA ALA A 25 7.73 -3.63 -9.82
C ALA A 25 8.51 -2.85 -8.75
N ASP A 26 8.06 -1.64 -8.42
CA ASP A 26 8.66 -0.82 -7.36
C ASP A 26 8.53 -1.50 -5.99
N LEU A 27 7.38 -2.09 -5.67
CA LEU A 27 7.19 -2.82 -4.42
C LEU A 27 8.10 -4.04 -4.31
N ASP A 28 8.30 -4.79 -5.40
CA ASP A 28 9.25 -5.91 -5.43
C ASP A 28 10.68 -5.43 -5.16
N ALA A 29 11.11 -4.34 -5.80
CA ALA A 29 12.44 -3.77 -5.63
C ALA A 29 12.66 -3.23 -4.21
N VAL A 30 11.71 -2.45 -3.69
CA VAL A 30 11.77 -1.85 -2.35
C VAL A 30 11.81 -2.94 -1.29
N LEU A 31 11.00 -4.00 -1.39
CA LEU A 31 10.95 -5.04 -0.36
C LEU A 31 12.15 -5.99 -0.41
N ALA A 32 12.82 -6.12 -1.56
CA ALA A 32 14.07 -6.86 -1.67
C ALA A 32 15.24 -6.14 -0.99
N ASP A 33 15.26 -4.80 -1.05
CA ASP A 33 16.34 -3.95 -0.51
C ASP A 33 16.01 -3.32 0.86
N ALA A 34 14.79 -3.54 1.38
CA ALA A 34 14.34 -2.90 2.61
C ALA A 34 15.19 -3.33 3.82
N GLU A 35 15.98 -2.39 4.35
CA GLU A 35 16.45 -2.45 5.72
C GLU A 35 15.28 -2.11 6.65
N TRP A 36 14.70 -3.14 7.28
CA TRP A 36 13.62 -3.00 8.27
C TRP A 36 14.11 -2.45 9.62
N THR A 37 15.06 -1.52 9.61
CA THR A 37 15.58 -0.86 10.81
C THR A 37 14.44 -0.13 11.51
N SER A 38 14.24 -0.48 12.79
CA SER A 38 13.06 -0.23 13.61
C SER A 38 12.20 0.94 13.15
N ILE A 39 11.02 0.62 12.63
CA ILE A 39 10.00 1.65 12.43
C ILE A 39 9.71 2.21 13.82
N ASP A 40 9.91 3.51 14.01
CA ASP A 40 9.67 4.23 15.28
C ASP A 40 8.15 4.31 15.54
N CYS A 41 7.59 3.15 15.85
CA CYS A 41 6.20 2.92 16.12
C CYS A 41 6.03 2.75 17.62
N ARG A 42 4.97 3.35 18.17
CA ARG A 42 4.71 3.39 19.63
C ARG A 42 4.29 2.05 20.26
N PHE A 43 4.50 0.90 19.61
CA PHE A 43 4.10 -0.41 20.14
C PHE A 43 5.07 -1.52 19.74
N ASP A 44 5.21 -2.52 20.62
CA ASP A 44 6.05 -3.71 20.39
C ASP A 44 5.54 -4.52 19.19
N GLY A 45 6.45 -4.98 18.33
CA GLY A 45 6.12 -5.79 17.14
C GLY A 45 5.67 -5.00 15.91
N ALA A 46 5.73 -3.67 15.95
CA ALA A 46 5.32 -2.83 14.83
C ALA A 46 6.11 -3.05 13.54
N THR A 47 7.40 -3.36 13.63
CA THR A 47 8.21 -3.70 12.45
C THR A 47 7.66 -4.93 11.74
N ASP A 48 7.37 -6.01 12.50
CA ASP A 48 6.80 -7.24 11.93
C ASP A 48 5.40 -7.00 11.36
N TYR A 49 4.60 -6.19 12.05
CA TYR A 49 3.28 -5.78 11.58
C TYR A 49 3.36 -5.04 10.24
N VAL A 50 4.18 -4.00 10.11
CA VAL A 50 4.30 -3.26 8.85
C VAL A 50 4.88 -4.15 7.76
N ARG A 51 5.84 -5.02 8.09
CA ARG A 51 6.41 -5.97 7.14
C ARG A 51 5.36 -6.92 6.57
N SER A 52 4.45 -7.45 7.38
CA SER A 52 3.39 -8.32 6.89
C SER A 52 2.46 -7.58 5.93
N TYR A 53 2.02 -6.38 6.30
CA TYR A 53 1.15 -5.58 5.43
C TYR A 53 1.82 -5.14 4.12
N MET A 54 3.11 -4.87 4.15
CA MET A 54 3.86 -4.56 2.93
C MET A 54 3.97 -5.77 2.00
N ALA A 55 4.16 -6.97 2.56
CA ALA A 55 4.12 -8.21 1.76
C ALA A 55 2.73 -8.44 1.13
N ASP A 56 1.66 -8.23 1.91
CA ASP A 56 0.29 -8.35 1.41
C ASP A 56 0.00 -7.32 0.30
N ALA A 57 0.48 -6.08 0.46
CA ALA A 57 0.32 -5.03 -0.53
C ALA A 57 1.05 -5.36 -1.85
N ARG A 58 2.27 -5.92 -1.77
CA ARG A 58 3.01 -6.41 -2.93
C ARG A 58 2.25 -7.51 -3.65
N ASP A 59 1.81 -8.54 -2.93
CA ASP A 59 1.14 -9.69 -3.52
C ASP A 59 -0.20 -9.30 -4.16
N PHE A 60 -0.95 -8.40 -3.51
CA PHE A 60 -2.17 -7.84 -4.06
C PHE A 60 -1.92 -7.04 -5.34
N THR A 61 -0.97 -6.09 -5.30
CA THR A 61 -0.67 -5.21 -6.45
C THR A 61 -0.12 -6.00 -7.62
N ARG A 62 0.73 -7.01 -7.37
CA ARG A 62 1.20 -7.95 -8.40
C ARG A 62 0.03 -8.69 -9.05
N SER A 63 -0.93 -9.17 -8.26
CA SER A 63 -2.09 -9.87 -8.81
C SER A 63 -2.98 -8.99 -9.70
N LEU A 64 -3.06 -7.69 -9.42
CA LEU A 64 -3.76 -6.72 -10.27
C LEU A 64 -2.99 -6.47 -11.56
N ALA A 65 -1.67 -6.29 -11.46
CA ALA A 65 -0.80 -6.10 -12.62
C ALA A 65 -0.86 -7.31 -13.58
N GLU A 66 -0.81 -8.53 -13.05
CA GLU A 66 -0.94 -9.78 -13.83
C GLU A 66 -2.28 -9.87 -14.60
N ARG A 67 -3.34 -9.25 -14.08
CA ARG A 67 -4.67 -9.22 -14.69
C ARG A 67 -4.91 -8.02 -15.59
N GLY A 68 -3.99 -7.04 -15.61
CA GLY A 68 -4.17 -5.77 -16.31
C GLY A 68 -5.28 -4.90 -15.69
N GLU A 69 -5.45 -4.96 -14.37
CA GLU A 69 -6.48 -4.21 -13.64
C GLU A 69 -5.91 -2.93 -13.02
N GLY A 70 -6.70 -1.85 -13.05
CA GLY A 70 -6.39 -0.61 -12.32
C GLY A 70 -6.82 -0.68 -10.85
N LEU A 71 -6.46 0.33 -10.06
CA LEU A 71 -6.79 0.40 -8.63
C LEU A 71 -7.41 1.75 -8.26
N VAL A 72 -8.53 1.72 -7.53
CA VAL A 72 -9.05 2.90 -6.83
C VAL A 72 -8.69 2.79 -5.36
N TYR A 73 -7.78 3.64 -4.92
CA TYR A 73 -7.35 3.73 -3.53
C TYR A 73 -8.11 4.84 -2.81
N LEU A 74 -8.65 4.50 -1.63
CA LEU A 74 -9.49 5.37 -0.82
C LEU A 74 -9.02 5.27 0.64
N ILE A 75 -8.65 6.41 1.22
CA ILE A 75 -8.53 6.58 2.69
C ILE A 75 -9.67 7.51 3.08
N GLY A 76 -10.54 7.10 4.00
CA GLY A 76 -11.74 7.83 4.39
C GLY A 76 -12.19 7.51 5.80
#